data_AF-A0A920USF3-F1
#
_entry.id   AF-A0A920USF3-F1
#
_cell.length_a   1.000
_cell.length_b   1.000
_cell.length_c   1.000
_cell.angle_alpha   90.00
_cell.angle_beta   90.00
_cell.angle_gamma   90.00
#
_symmetry.space_group_name_H-M   'P 1'
#
loop_
_entity.id
_entity.type
_entity.pdbx_description
1 polymer ?
#
loop_
_entity_poly.entity_id
_entity_poly.type
_entity_poly.pdbx_seq_one_letter_code
_entity_poly.pdbx_strand_id
1 'polypeptide(L)'
;MKQNKSSELFLSNARRGLNRWPGWLLGILLVLFMWQAVGAIPFFTVCEYLQNIEITQFQCDGTQITGDSVLLDYLLSNYMFIIGIIGVWIAVRVLHKKTLTQVVTGRKTFDYNRVVYAIWVGFLLHSALLILDVLFIHTEITFRSPSFSEYITFFLFAVVLTTYQAGFEEIFFRGYLLQGLSLIARNRVALTIVSSVLFVLPI
;
A
#
# COMPACT_ATOMS: atom_id res chain seq x y z
N MET A 1 -24.39 13.42 -14.20
CA MET A 1 -25.22 12.20 -14.05
C MET A 1 -24.52 10.85 -14.30
N LYS A 2 -23.40 10.73 -15.05
CA LYS A 2 -22.72 9.43 -15.28
C LYS A 2 -22.01 8.80 -14.07
N GLN A 3 -21.54 9.59 -13.10
CA GLN A 3 -20.80 9.06 -11.94
C GLN A 3 -21.66 8.22 -10.98
N ASN A 4 -22.95 8.53 -10.82
CA ASN A 4 -23.82 7.83 -9.88
C ASN A 4 -24.10 6.38 -10.33
N LYS A 5 -24.23 6.14 -11.64
CA LYS A 5 -24.45 4.79 -12.18
C LYS A 5 -23.22 3.88 -12.03
N SER A 6 -22.02 4.45 -12.14
CA SER A 6 -20.76 3.68 -11.95
C SER A 6 -20.49 3.30 -10.50
N SER A 7 -20.84 4.19 -9.56
CA SER A 7 -20.67 3.92 -8.12
C SER A 7 -21.72 2.92 -7.61
N GLU A 8 -22.95 2.98 -8.11
CA GLU A 8 -23.97 1.95 -7.84
C GLU A 8 -23.61 0.59 -8.45
N LEU A 9 -23.01 0.55 -9.63
CA LEU A 9 -22.51 -0.70 -10.22
C LEU A 9 -21.38 -1.34 -9.39
N PHE A 10 -20.44 -0.52 -8.89
CA PHE A 10 -19.35 -1.00 -8.04
C PHE A 10 -19.85 -1.56 -6.70
N LEU A 11 -20.74 -0.84 -6.01
CA LEU A 11 -21.32 -1.30 -4.74
C LEU A 11 -22.29 -2.48 -4.93
N SER A 12 -22.97 -2.59 -6.07
CA SER A 12 -23.83 -3.75 -6.38
C SER A 12 -23.04 -4.99 -6.79
N ASN A 13 -21.82 -4.85 -7.32
CA ASN A 13 -20.90 -5.98 -7.50
C ASN A 13 -20.53 -6.63 -6.16
N ALA A 14 -20.51 -5.86 -5.07
CA ALA A 14 -20.40 -6.39 -3.72
C ALA A 14 -21.62 -7.22 -3.28
N ARG A 15 -22.72 -7.25 -4.05
CA ARG A 15 -23.92 -8.09 -3.77
C ARG A 15 -24.09 -9.27 -4.74
N ARG A 16 -23.27 -9.38 -5.79
CA ARG A 16 -23.31 -10.49 -6.75
C ARG A 16 -22.25 -11.53 -6.40
N GLY A 17 -22.63 -12.79 -6.14
CA GLY A 17 -21.72 -13.89 -5.78
C GLY A 17 -22.09 -14.58 -4.45
N LEU A 18 -21.26 -15.52 -3.98
CA LEU A 18 -21.44 -16.24 -2.70
C LEU A 18 -21.10 -15.32 -1.49
N ASN A 19 -21.82 -14.22 -1.36
CA ASN A 19 -21.43 -13.08 -0.52
C ASN A 19 -22.10 -13.12 0.86
N ARG A 20 -21.68 -14.07 1.70
CA ARG A 20 -21.95 -13.98 3.13
C ARG A 20 -20.88 -13.09 3.78
N TRP A 21 -21.31 -12.16 4.64
CA TRP A 21 -20.43 -11.21 5.31
C TRP A 21 -19.21 -11.84 6.02
N PRO A 22 -19.31 -13.00 6.70
CA PRO A 22 -18.15 -13.65 7.31
C PRO A 22 -17.03 -14.02 6.32
N GLY A 23 -17.36 -14.30 5.05
CA GLY A 23 -16.36 -14.58 4.02
C GLY A 23 -15.53 -13.35 3.64
N TRP A 24 -16.08 -12.14 3.81
CA TRP A 24 -15.33 -10.89 3.62
C TRP A 24 -14.39 -10.63 4.79
N LEU A 25 -14.86 -10.86 6.03
CA LEU A 25 -14.00 -10.75 7.21
C LEU A 25 -12.83 -11.74 7.14
N LEU A 26 -13.09 -13.01 6.78
CA LEU A 26 -12.05 -14.02 6.62
C LEU A 26 -11.04 -13.64 5.53
N GLY A 27 -11.50 -13.06 4.43
CA GLY A 27 -10.60 -12.57 3.39
C GLY A 27 -9.78 -11.35 3.81
N ILE A 28 -10.35 -10.41 4.57
CA ILE A 28 -9.60 -9.27 5.13
C ILE A 28 -8.49 -9.79 6.06
N LEU A 29 -8.84 -10.70 6.98
CA LEU A 29 -7.87 -11.31 7.91
C LEU A 29 -6.79 -12.10 7.16
N LEU A 30 -7.15 -12.82 6.10
CA LEU A 30 -6.18 -13.52 5.25
C LEU A 30 -5.21 -12.55 4.56
N VAL A 31 -5.71 -11.45 4.00
CA VAL A 31 -4.84 -10.43 3.37
C VAL A 31 -3.91 -9.81 4.41
N LEU A 32 -4.43 -9.44 5.58
CA LEU A 32 -3.62 -8.88 6.66
C LEU A 32 -2.56 -9.87 7.14
N PHE A 33 -2.91 -11.15 7.31
CA PHE A 33 -1.96 -12.19 7.69
C PHE A 33 -0.86 -12.38 6.64
N MET A 34 -1.22 -12.45 5.35
CA MET A 34 -0.25 -12.59 4.26
C MET A 34 0.66 -11.36 4.18
N TRP A 35 0.10 -10.16 4.27
CA TRP A 35 0.85 -8.91 4.21
C TRP A 35 1.77 -8.73 5.43
N GLN A 36 1.22 -8.80 6.64
CA GLN A 36 1.94 -8.41 7.86
C GLN A 36 2.73 -9.56 8.49
N ALA A 37 2.19 -10.79 8.50
CA ALA A 37 2.91 -11.91 9.11
C ALA A 37 3.88 -12.54 8.10
N VAL A 38 3.37 -13.00 6.95
CA VAL A 38 4.21 -13.71 5.96
C VAL A 38 5.14 -12.75 5.23
N GLY A 39 4.64 -11.59 4.83
CA GLY A 39 5.41 -10.57 4.11
C GLY A 39 6.54 -9.95 4.92
N ALA A 40 6.44 -9.91 6.26
CA ALA A 40 7.48 -9.36 7.12
C ALA A 40 8.60 -10.36 7.46
N ILE A 41 8.43 -11.67 7.19
CA ILE A 41 9.44 -12.69 7.50
C ILE A 41 10.82 -12.32 6.92
N PRO A 42 10.97 -11.95 5.64
CA PRO A 42 12.28 -11.61 5.09
C PRO A 42 12.94 -10.42 5.78
N PHE A 43 12.14 -9.42 6.18
CA PHE A 43 12.65 -8.26 6.92
C PHE A 43 13.20 -8.68 8.29
N PHE A 44 12.40 -9.39 9.08
CA PHE A 44 12.80 -9.79 10.43
C PHE A 44 13.95 -10.79 10.43
N THR A 45 13.98 -11.73 9.49
CA THR A 45 15.10 -12.69 9.37
C THR A 45 16.42 -12.00 9.03
N VAL A 46 16.42 -11.01 8.13
CA VAL A 46 17.61 -10.21 7.84
C VAL A 46 18.00 -9.34 9.03
N CYS A 47 17.02 -8.70 9.67
CA CYS A 47 17.25 -7.87 10.86
C CYS A 47 17.90 -8.67 12.01
N GLU A 48 17.36 -9.87 12.31
CA GLU A 48 17.92 -10.77 13.34
C GLU A 48 19.33 -11.23 12.95
N TYR A 49 19.57 -11.54 11.68
CA TYR A 49 20.90 -11.90 11.20
C TYR A 49 21.92 -10.75 11.38
N LEU A 50 21.53 -9.51 11.08
CA LEU A 50 22.34 -8.31 11.27
C LEU A 50 22.60 -7.96 12.74
N GLN A 51 21.71 -8.36 13.65
CA GLN A 51 21.91 -8.17 15.10
C GLN A 51 22.85 -9.22 15.70
N ASN A 52 22.84 -10.44 15.16
CA ASN A 52 23.67 -11.55 15.65
C ASN A 52 25.10 -11.51 15.12
N ILE A 53 25.32 -10.91 13.95
CA ILE A 53 26.64 -10.68 13.37
C ILE A 53 26.90 -9.20 13.39
N GLU A 54 27.90 -8.74 14.16
CA GLU A 54 28.32 -7.33 14.18
C GLU A 54 28.93 -6.92 12.83
N ILE A 55 28.08 -6.70 11.83
CA ILE A 55 28.47 -6.09 10.57
C ILE A 55 28.50 -4.58 10.79
N THR A 56 29.69 -3.99 10.80
CA THR A 56 29.86 -2.54 11.03
C THR A 56 29.17 -1.65 10.00
N GLN A 57 28.78 -2.19 8.85
CA GLN A 57 28.16 -1.48 7.74
C GLN A 57 26.63 -1.38 7.83
N PHE A 58 25.97 -2.26 8.59
CA PHE A 58 24.50 -2.31 8.68
C PHE A 58 24.06 -2.65 10.11
N GLN A 59 23.11 -1.88 10.63
CA GLN A 59 22.52 -2.04 11.94
C GLN A 59 21.00 -2.10 11.82
N CYS A 60 20.37 -3.00 12.58
CA CYS A 60 18.92 -3.08 12.65
C CYS A 60 18.41 -2.77 14.06
N ASP A 61 17.44 -1.87 14.18
CA ASP A 61 16.79 -1.51 15.45
C ASP A 61 15.53 -2.33 15.78
N GLY A 62 15.23 -3.33 14.94
CA GLY A 62 14.02 -4.15 15.01
C GLY A 62 12.93 -3.74 14.01
N THR A 63 12.88 -2.47 13.62
CA THR A 63 11.86 -1.94 12.69
C THR A 63 12.45 -1.23 11.48
N GLN A 64 13.72 -0.85 11.55
CA GLN A 64 14.44 -0.18 10.48
C GLN A 64 15.85 -0.74 10.37
N ILE A 65 16.29 -0.95 9.14
CA ILE A 65 17.67 -1.31 8.82
C ILE A 65 18.37 -0.03 8.36
N THR A 66 19.39 0.39 9.10
CA THR A 66 20.25 1.51 8.74
C THR A 66 21.63 1.00 8.36
N GLY A 67 22.30 1.65 7.42
CA GLY A 67 23.65 1.25 7.04
C GLY A 67 24.20 2.07 5.90
N ASP A 68 25.25 1.57 5.26
CA ASP A 68 25.93 2.24 4.14
C ASP A 68 24.99 2.50 2.96
N SER A 69 23.97 1.65 2.78
CA SER A 69 22.94 1.84 1.75
C SER A 69 21.52 1.80 2.32
N VAL A 70 20.66 2.70 1.82
CA VAL A 70 19.24 2.76 2.19
C VAL A 70 18.41 1.75 1.37
N LEU A 71 18.98 1.23 0.28
CA LEU A 71 18.32 0.31 -0.63
C LEU A 71 17.86 -0.99 0.05
N LEU A 72 18.67 -1.54 0.95
CA LEU A 72 18.37 -2.82 1.61
C LEU A 72 17.06 -2.75 2.41
N ASP A 73 16.95 -1.73 3.27
CA ASP A 73 15.75 -1.47 4.06
C ASP A 73 14.53 -1.26 3.16
N TYR A 74 14.67 -0.40 2.14
CA TYR A 74 13.59 -0.09 1.22
C TYR A 74 13.08 -1.34 0.48
N LEU A 75 13.97 -2.21 0.00
CA LEU A 75 13.59 -3.44 -0.70
C LEU A 75 12.83 -4.41 0.23
N LEU A 76 13.33 -4.62 1.45
CA LEU A 76 12.74 -5.56 2.40
C LEU A 76 11.39 -5.04 2.93
N SER A 77 11.29 -3.75 3.24
CA SER A 77 10.06 -3.10 3.67
C SER A 77 9.00 -3.06 2.57
N ASN A 78 9.39 -2.96 1.29
CA ASN A 78 8.43 -3.01 0.19
C ASN A 78 8.02 -4.43 -0.22
N TYR A 79 8.82 -5.44 0.12
CA TYR A 79 8.55 -6.84 -0.24
C TYR A 79 7.22 -7.34 0.36
N MET A 80 6.87 -6.91 1.57
CA MET A 80 5.65 -7.36 2.24
C MET A 80 4.37 -7.05 1.44
N PHE A 81 4.37 -5.95 0.68
CA PHE A 81 3.24 -5.57 -0.17
C PHE A 81 3.05 -6.55 -1.33
N ILE A 82 4.14 -7.15 -1.83
CA ILE A 82 4.10 -8.18 -2.88
C ILE A 82 3.31 -9.40 -2.40
N ILE A 83 3.60 -9.83 -1.17
CA ILE A 83 2.87 -10.91 -0.53
C ILE A 83 1.42 -10.49 -0.23
N GLY A 84 1.19 -9.23 0.14
CA GLY A 84 -0.15 -8.65 0.29
C GLY A 84 -1.01 -8.77 -0.98
N ILE A 85 -0.48 -8.45 -2.17
CA ILE A 85 -1.23 -8.61 -3.43
C ILE A 85 -1.59 -10.07 -3.68
N ILE A 86 -0.68 -11.01 -3.40
CA ILE A 86 -0.98 -12.44 -3.49
C ILE A 86 -2.12 -12.80 -2.54
N GLY A 87 -2.09 -12.27 -1.31
CA GLY A 87 -3.19 -12.40 -0.35
C GLY A 87 -4.53 -11.91 -0.91
N VAL A 88 -4.55 -10.73 -1.55
CA VAL A 88 -5.77 -10.21 -2.20
C VAL A 88 -6.22 -11.12 -3.32
N TRP A 89 -5.31 -11.59 -4.16
CA TRP A 89 -5.63 -12.51 -5.25
C TRP A 89 -6.27 -13.80 -4.73
N ILE A 90 -5.72 -14.40 -3.67
CA ILE A 90 -6.30 -15.57 -2.99
C ILE A 90 -7.68 -15.24 -2.43
N ALA A 91 -7.81 -14.13 -1.71
CA ALA A 91 -9.10 -13.70 -1.14
C ALA A 91 -10.19 -13.55 -2.22
N VAL A 92 -9.85 -12.94 -3.36
CA VAL A 92 -10.82 -12.69 -4.42
C VAL A 92 -11.15 -13.96 -5.22
N ARG A 93 -10.13 -14.76 -5.60
CA ARG A 93 -10.30 -15.94 -6.44
C ARG A 93 -10.82 -17.15 -5.68
N VAL A 94 -10.30 -17.40 -4.49
CA VAL A 94 -10.59 -18.64 -3.73
C VAL A 94 -11.84 -18.46 -2.87
N LEU A 95 -11.90 -17.40 -2.06
CA LEU A 95 -13.04 -17.19 -1.15
C LEU A 95 -14.28 -16.68 -1.88
N HIS A 96 -14.13 -15.68 -2.75
CA HIS A 96 -15.28 -15.04 -3.41
C HIS A 96 -15.58 -15.58 -4.80
N LYS A 97 -14.67 -16.36 -5.40
CA LYS A 97 -14.77 -16.88 -6.78
C LYS A 97 -15.04 -15.77 -7.81
N LYS A 98 -14.46 -14.59 -7.59
CA LYS A 98 -14.59 -13.41 -8.46
C LYS A 98 -13.31 -13.14 -9.23
N THR A 99 -13.39 -12.31 -10.26
CA THR A 99 -12.20 -11.77 -10.92
C THR A 99 -11.69 -10.53 -10.20
N LEU A 100 -10.37 -10.33 -10.15
CA LEU A 100 -9.75 -9.12 -9.59
C LEU A 100 -10.35 -7.84 -10.20
N THR A 101 -10.68 -7.86 -11.48
CA THR A 101 -11.32 -6.73 -12.16
C THR A 101 -12.63 -6.29 -11.52
N GLN A 102 -13.44 -7.19 -10.97
CA GLN A 102 -14.70 -6.84 -10.31
C GLN A 102 -14.51 -6.17 -8.94
N VAL A 103 -13.35 -6.39 -8.31
CA VAL A 103 -12.97 -5.84 -7.01
C VAL A 103 -12.20 -4.53 -7.17
N VAL A 104 -11.32 -4.48 -8.17
CA VAL A 104 -10.42 -3.35 -8.42
C VAL A 104 -11.09 -2.26 -9.26
N THR A 105 -11.93 -2.61 -10.24
CA THR A 105 -12.49 -1.61 -11.17
C THR A 105 -14.00 -1.74 -11.38
N GLY A 106 -14.72 -0.64 -11.14
CA GLY A 106 -16.09 -0.44 -11.63
C GLY A 106 -16.15 0.28 -12.99
N ARG A 107 -15.00 0.64 -13.59
CA ARG A 107 -14.89 1.51 -14.77
C ARG A 107 -14.04 0.89 -15.89
N LYS A 108 -14.41 1.20 -17.13
CA LYS A 108 -13.84 0.61 -18.37
C LYS A 108 -12.59 1.29 -18.92
N THR A 109 -12.19 2.48 -18.47
CA THR A 109 -11.12 3.27 -19.10
C THR A 109 -10.22 3.99 -18.09
N PHE A 110 -8.91 3.92 -18.30
CA PHE A 110 -7.87 4.62 -17.55
C PHE A 110 -7.72 6.06 -18.07
N ASP A 111 -7.71 7.05 -17.18
CA ASP A 111 -7.60 8.48 -17.53
C ASP A 111 -6.20 9.00 -17.20
N TYR A 112 -5.34 9.08 -18.23
CA TYR A 112 -3.95 9.49 -18.10
C TYR A 112 -3.78 10.95 -17.65
N ASN A 113 -4.69 11.85 -18.06
CA ASN A 113 -4.59 13.26 -17.70
C ASN A 113 -4.77 13.47 -16.20
N ARG A 114 -5.65 12.68 -15.59
CA ARG A 114 -5.87 12.72 -14.13
C ARG A 114 -4.66 12.19 -13.36
N VAL A 115 -3.94 11.21 -13.90
CA VAL A 115 -2.72 10.67 -13.28
C VAL A 115 -1.63 11.72 -13.27
N VAL A 116 -1.39 12.38 -14.40
CA VAL A 116 -0.39 13.46 -14.49
C VAL A 116 -0.74 14.61 -13.55
N TYR A 117 -2.03 14.99 -13.47
CA TYR A 117 -2.49 15.99 -12.51
C TYR A 117 -2.22 15.58 -11.06
N ALA A 118 -2.53 14.34 -10.68
CA ALA A 118 -2.28 13.84 -9.33
C ALA A 118 -0.78 13.81 -8.98
N ILE A 119 0.08 13.43 -9.94
CA ILE A 119 1.54 13.48 -9.78
C ILE A 119 2.00 14.92 -9.52
N TRP A 120 1.54 15.89 -10.32
CA TRP A 120 1.92 17.29 -10.13
C TRP A 120 1.46 17.87 -8.80
N VAL A 121 0.21 17.59 -8.40
CA VAL A 121 -0.32 18.05 -7.10
C VAL A 121 0.47 17.43 -5.95
N GLY A 122 0.76 16.12 -6.01
CA GLY A 122 1.56 15.43 -5.00
C GLY A 122 2.98 15.98 -4.92
N PHE A 123 3.64 16.17 -6.06
CA PHE A 123 4.98 16.74 -6.14
C PHE A 123 5.04 18.15 -5.56
N LEU A 124 4.10 19.03 -5.92
CA LEU A 124 4.05 20.40 -5.40
C LEU A 124 3.79 20.41 -3.90
N LEU A 125 2.88 19.57 -3.42
CA LEU A 125 2.56 19.47 -2.00
C LEU A 125 3.77 18.99 -1.18
N HIS A 126 4.43 17.91 -1.61
CA HIS A 126 5.62 17.41 -0.93
C HIS A 126 6.79 18.39 -0.99
N SER A 127 6.98 19.07 -2.12
CA SER A 127 8.00 20.12 -2.25
C SER A 127 7.73 21.27 -1.28
N ALA A 128 6.47 21.70 -1.16
CA ALA A 128 6.08 22.74 -0.22
C ALA A 128 6.30 22.30 1.24
N LEU A 129 5.93 21.07 1.59
CA LEU A 129 6.17 20.51 2.93
C LEU A 129 7.66 20.45 3.26
N LEU A 130 8.50 20.01 2.32
CA LEU A 130 9.95 19.97 2.50
C LEU A 130 10.53 21.38 2.71
N ILE A 131 10.08 22.37 1.94
CA ILE A 131 10.50 23.77 2.13
C ILE A 131 10.09 24.28 3.51
N LEU A 132 8.86 23.99 3.94
CA LEU A 132 8.38 24.38 5.27
C LEU A 132 9.20 23.71 6.39
N ASP A 133 9.56 22.44 6.23
CA ASP A 133 10.36 21.69 7.20
C ASP A 133 11.76 22.33 7.36
N VAL A 134 12.43 22.62 6.24
CA VAL A 134 13.74 23.30 6.22
C VAL A 134 13.68 24.68 6.87
N LEU A 135 12.62 25.45 6.61
CA LEU A 135 12.50 26.84 7.06
C LEU A 135 12.07 26.98 8.52
N PHE A 136 11.20 26.09 9.03
CA PHE A 136 10.52 26.29 10.33
C PHE A 136 10.83 25.22 11.37
N ILE A 137 11.09 23.98 10.96
CA ILE A 137 11.27 22.85 11.89
C ILE A 137 12.77 22.61 12.14
N HIS A 138 13.64 23.02 11.21
CA HIS A 138 15.10 22.84 11.30
C HIS A 138 15.49 21.39 11.62
N THR A 139 14.73 20.43 11.12
CA THR A 139 15.14 19.03 11.08
C THR A 139 16.50 18.94 10.43
N GLU A 140 17.43 18.20 11.05
CA GLU A 140 18.72 17.88 10.43
C GLU A 140 18.48 16.95 9.24
N ILE A 141 18.12 17.53 8.10
CA ILE A 141 18.02 16.82 6.83
C ILE A 141 19.46 16.56 6.38
N THR A 142 20.03 15.46 6.84
CA THR A 142 21.35 15.03 6.37
C THR A 142 21.20 14.51 4.94
N PHE A 143 21.69 15.27 3.96
CA PHE A 143 21.83 14.77 2.60
C PHE A 143 22.95 13.72 2.59
N ARG A 144 22.57 12.46 2.82
CA ARG A 144 23.47 11.31 2.70
C ARG A 144 23.77 11.17 1.21
N SER A 145 24.85 11.81 0.74
CA SER A 145 25.26 11.80 -0.67
C SER A 145 25.62 10.36 -1.07
N PRO A 146 24.70 9.58 -1.68
CA PRO A 146 25.03 8.24 -2.10
C PRO A 146 25.96 8.36 -3.31
N SER A 147 26.65 7.28 -3.64
CA SER A 147 27.29 7.20 -4.95
C SER A 147 26.23 7.42 -6.05
N PHE A 148 26.58 8.09 -7.14
CA PHE A 148 25.63 8.38 -8.23
C PHE A 148 24.95 7.10 -8.76
N SER A 149 25.70 5.97 -8.79
CA SER A 149 25.17 4.66 -9.13
C SER A 149 24.10 4.18 -8.16
N GLU A 150 24.32 4.29 -6.84
CA GLU A 150 23.35 3.89 -5.83
C GLU A 150 22.08 4.73 -5.89
N TYR A 151 22.21 6.05 -6.12
CA TYR A 151 21.06 6.94 -6.29
C TYR A 151 20.18 6.52 -7.47
N ILE A 152 20.78 6.23 -8.64
CA ILE A 152 20.02 5.77 -9.82
C ILE A 152 19.35 4.44 -9.54
N THR A 153 20.06 3.48 -8.95
CA THR A 153 19.50 2.17 -8.61
C THR A 153 18.32 2.31 -7.65
N PHE A 154 18.49 3.09 -6.58
CA PHE A 154 17.42 3.37 -5.62
C PHE A 154 16.23 4.04 -6.29
N PHE A 155 16.45 5.07 -7.12
CA PHE A 155 15.39 5.76 -7.83
C PHE A 155 14.56 4.82 -8.72
N LEU A 156 15.21 3.91 -9.46
CA LEU A 156 14.52 2.95 -10.31
C LEU A 156 13.65 1.98 -9.49
N PHE A 157 14.19 1.44 -8.40
CA PHE A 157 13.41 0.59 -7.49
C PHE A 157 12.29 1.36 -6.82
N ALA A 158 12.53 2.60 -6.40
CA ALA A 158 11.56 3.45 -5.74
C ALA A 158 10.34 3.70 -6.62
N VAL A 159 10.55 4.02 -7.91
CA VAL A 159 9.46 4.22 -8.85
C VAL A 159 8.61 2.97 -9.00
N VAL A 160 9.23 1.79 -9.13
CA VAL A 160 8.51 0.53 -9.37
C VAL A 160 7.80 0.04 -8.10
N LEU A 161 8.53 -0.04 -6.99
CA LEU A 161 8.02 -0.61 -5.73
C LEU A 161 7.01 0.30 -5.05
N THR A 162 7.22 1.62 -5.05
CA THR A 162 6.20 2.56 -4.53
C THR A 162 4.91 2.50 -5.35
N THR A 163 5.01 2.37 -6.68
CA THR A 163 3.83 2.22 -7.54
C THR A 163 3.08 0.93 -7.22
N TYR A 164 3.82 -0.15 -6.99
CA TYR A 164 3.25 -1.43 -6.61
C TYR A 164 2.57 -1.37 -5.23
N GLN A 165 3.23 -0.77 -4.25
CA GLN A 165 2.72 -0.53 -2.90
C GLN A 165 1.41 0.26 -2.94
N ALA A 166 1.41 1.42 -3.59
CA ALA A 166 0.22 2.25 -3.74
C ALA A 166 -0.90 1.50 -4.48
N GLY A 167 -0.54 0.66 -5.45
CA GLY A 167 -1.47 -0.24 -6.14
C GLY A 167 -2.13 -1.25 -5.21
N PHE A 168 -1.36 -1.93 -4.35
CA PHE A 168 -1.90 -2.82 -3.32
C PHE A 168 -2.86 -2.08 -2.39
N GLU A 169 -2.44 -0.94 -1.84
CA GLU A 169 -3.23 -0.17 -0.88
C GLU A 169 -4.57 0.25 -1.49
N GLU A 170 -4.56 0.76 -2.72
CA GLU A 170 -5.77 1.14 -3.45
C GLU A 170 -6.70 -0.07 -3.66
N ILE A 171 -6.13 -1.21 -4.09
CA ILE A 171 -6.88 -2.45 -4.32
C ILE A 171 -7.49 -3.00 -3.02
N PHE A 172 -6.74 -3.00 -1.94
CA PHE A 172 -7.16 -3.59 -0.67
C PHE A 172 -8.13 -2.66 0.07
N PHE A 173 -7.75 -1.41 0.33
CA PHE A 173 -8.56 -0.49 1.14
C PHE A 173 -9.77 0.04 0.36
N ARG A 174 -9.56 0.54 -0.87
CA ARG A 174 -10.65 1.15 -1.66
C ARG A 174 -11.42 0.14 -2.52
N GLY A 175 -10.79 -0.97 -2.88
CA GLY A 175 -11.44 -2.07 -3.57
C GLY A 175 -12.13 -3.03 -2.60
N TYR A 176 -11.34 -3.93 -2.02
CA TYR A 176 -11.83 -5.08 -1.28
C TYR A 176 -12.51 -4.72 0.05
N LEU A 177 -11.84 -3.97 0.91
CA LEU A 177 -12.35 -3.57 2.22
C LEU A 177 -13.62 -2.73 2.09
N LEU A 178 -13.63 -1.73 1.21
CA LEU A 178 -14.80 -0.89 0.95
C LEU A 178 -16.01 -1.70 0.46
N GLN A 179 -15.80 -2.68 -0.43
CA GLN A 179 -16.86 -3.58 -0.87
C GLN A 179 -17.40 -4.43 0.29
N GLY A 180 -16.53 -4.99 1.12
CA GLY A 180 -16.92 -5.76 2.31
C GLY A 180 -17.71 -4.92 3.33
N LEU A 181 -17.26 -3.70 3.61
CA LEU A 181 -17.95 -2.77 4.51
C LEU A 181 -19.31 -2.31 3.95
N SER A 182 -19.44 -2.16 2.63
CA SER A 182 -20.69 -1.76 1.97
C SER A 182 -21.86 -2.74 2.14
N LEU A 183 -21.56 -3.97 2.58
CA LEU A 183 -22.57 -4.96 2.95
C LEU A 183 -23.21 -4.68 4.31
N ILE A 184 -22.50 -4.03 5.24
CA ILE A 184 -22.99 -3.67 6.57
C ILE A 184 -23.56 -2.25 6.58
N ALA A 185 -22.81 -1.30 6.02
CA ALA A 185 -23.14 0.11 6.09
C ALA A 185 -23.67 0.61 4.75
N ARG A 186 -24.85 1.23 4.79
CA ARG A 186 -25.51 1.81 3.59
C ARG A 186 -25.05 3.24 3.29
N ASN A 187 -24.38 3.91 4.24
CA ASN A 187 -23.94 5.30 4.11
C ASN A 187 -22.54 5.41 3.47
N ARG A 188 -22.46 6.04 2.29
CA ARG A 188 -21.22 6.24 1.52
C ARG A 188 -20.15 7.03 2.29
N VAL A 189 -20.56 8.01 3.10
CA VAL A 189 -19.62 8.85 3.87
C VAL A 189 -19.01 8.02 5.00
N ALA A 190 -19.84 7.28 5.74
CA ALA A 190 -19.37 6.41 6.81
C ALA A 190 -18.38 5.33 6.30
N LEU A 191 -18.69 4.72 5.15
CA LEU A 191 -17.80 3.74 4.51
C LEU A 191 -16.42 4.33 4.19
N THR A 192 -16.40 5.55 3.67
CA THR A 192 -15.14 6.22 3.30
C THR A 192 -14.32 6.58 4.54
N ILE A 193 -14.96 7.11 5.58
CA ILE A 193 -14.29 7.46 6.84
C ILE A 193 -13.69 6.21 7.49
N VAL A 194 -14.44 5.12 7.61
CA VAL A 194 -13.95 3.87 8.22
C VAL A 194 -12.76 3.32 7.44
N SER A 195 -12.84 3.30 6.11
CA SER A 195 -11.71 2.88 5.26
C SER A 195 -10.49 3.79 5.45
N SER A 196 -10.67 5.10 5.59
CA SER A 196 -9.56 6.04 5.81
C SER A 196 -8.94 5.89 7.20
N VAL A 197 -9.75 5.66 8.24
CA VAL A 197 -9.24 5.44 9.60
C VAL A 197 -8.45 4.14 9.65
N LEU A 198 -8.97 3.06 9.07
CA LEU A 198 -8.26 1.78 8.98
C LEU A 198 -6.96 1.87 8.18
N PHE A 199 -6.89 2.78 7.21
CA PHE A 199 -5.68 3.05 6.42
C PHE A 199 -4.61 3.83 7.23
N VAL A 200 -5.03 4.73 8.12
CA VAL A 200 -4.12 5.57 8.92
C VAL A 200 -3.64 4.88 10.19
N LEU A 201 -4.32 3.82 10.63
CA LEU A 201 -3.87 3.05 11.80
C LEU A 201 -2.45 2.51 11.55
N PRO A 202 -1.53 2.66 12.53
CA PRO A 202 -0.24 2.00 12.46
C PRO A 202 -0.50 0.50 12.53
N ILE A 203 -0.20 -0.20 11.43
CA ILE A 203 -0.26 -1.66 11.29
C ILE A 203 1.13 -2.12 10.90
#